data_AF-A0A1H9GYI9-F1
#
_entry.id   AF-A0A1H9GYI9-F1
#
_cell.length_a   1.000
_cell.length_b   1.000
_cell.length_c   1.000
_cell.angle_alpha   90.00
_cell.angle_beta   90.00
_cell.angle_gamma   90.00
#
_symmetry.space_group_name_H-M   'P 1'
#
loop_
_entity.id
_entity.type
_entity.pdbx_description
1 polymer ?
#
loop_
_entity_poly.entity_id
_entity_poly.type
_entity_poly.pdbx_seq_one_letter_code
_entity_poly.pdbx_strand_id
1 'polypeptide(L)' 'MSRKEPKTLRVACFNDGRRKIIVFKRGAYWWSPSEGAYPLSAALESIKHQGGWIETIPNPNYRARGLFG' A
#
# COMPACT_ATOMS: atom_id res chain seq x y z
N MET A 1 -18.45 3.68 10.48
CA MET A 1 -17.29 4.57 10.75
C MET A 1 -16.68 4.99 9.42
N SER A 2 -16.64 6.29 9.12
CA SER A 2 -16.04 6.82 7.88
C SER A 2 -14.55 6.48 7.86
N ARG A 3 -14.12 5.61 6.95
CA ARG A 3 -12.70 5.28 6.75
C ARG A 3 -12.03 6.56 6.23
N LYS A 4 -11.32 7.28 7.10
CA LYS A 4 -10.45 8.38 6.65
C LYS A 4 -9.41 7.75 5.72
N GLU A 5 -9.33 8.24 4.49
CA GLU A 5 -8.28 7.81 3.57
C GLU A 5 -6.92 8.13 4.20
N PRO A 6 -5.94 7.21 4.09
CA PRO A 6 -4.63 7.45 4.66
C PRO A 6 -3.94 8.60 3.91
N LYS A 7 -3.17 9.43 4.63
CA LYS A 7 -2.39 10.54 4.04
C LYS A 7 -1.31 10.06 3.09
N THR A 8 -0.79 8.87 3.34
CA THR A 8 0.29 8.25 2.57
C THR A 8 -0.08 6.81 2.21
N LEU A 9 0.47 6.33 1.11
CA LEU A 9 0.35 4.95 0.66
C LEU A 9 1.72 4.30 0.75
N ARG A 10 1.76 3.02 1.12
CA ARG A 10 2.94 2.19 0.95
C ARG A 10 2.82 1.50 -0.41
N VAL A 11 3.89 1.53 -1.19
CA VAL A 11 3.91 0.98 -2.56
C VAL A 11 5.11 0.06 -2.68
N ALA A 12 4.88 -1.15 -3.15
CA ALA A 12 5.95 -2.04 -3.58
C ALA A 12 6.42 -1.59 -4.97
N CYS A 13 7.68 -1.25 -5.08
CA CYS A 13 8.35 -0.86 -6.32
C CYS A 13 9.32 -1.96 -6.72
N PHE A 14 9.40 -2.24 -8.01
CA PHE A 14 10.26 -3.26 -8.59
C PHE A 14 11.16 -2.64 -9.65
N ASN A 15 12.32 -3.24 -9.90
CA ASN A 15 13.32 -2.71 -10.85
C ASN A 15 12.81 -2.63 -12.30
N ASP A 16 11.80 -3.42 -12.65
CA ASP A 16 11.17 -3.40 -13.98
C ASP A 16 10.08 -2.34 -14.13
N GLY A 17 9.98 -1.42 -13.15
CA GLY A 17 9.01 -0.32 -13.17
C GLY A 17 7.61 -0.71 -12.68
N ARG A 18 7.35 -1.98 -12.34
CA ARG A 18 6.08 -2.36 -11.73
C ARG A 18 5.93 -1.71 -10.36
N ARG A 19 4.71 -1.26 -10.06
CA ARG A 19 4.34 -0.66 -8.77
C ARG A 19 3.02 -1.24 -8.29
N LYS A 20 2.96 -1.65 -7.02
CA LYS A 20 1.75 -2.20 -6.40
C LYS A 20 1.44 -1.47 -5.10
N ILE A 21 0.26 -0.86 -5.00
CA ILE A 21 -0.20 -0.21 -3.76
C ILE A 21 -0.44 -1.30 -2.71
N ILE A 22 0.18 -1.13 -1.55
CA ILE A 22 -0.01 -2.00 -0.40
C ILE A 22 -1.11 -1.41 0.47
N VAL A 23 -2.26 -2.09 0.50
CA VAL A 23 -3.37 -1.74 1.40
C VAL A 23 -3.37 -2.68 2.59
N PHE A 24 -3.15 -2.12 3.79
CA PHE A 24 -3.23 -2.89 5.03
C PHE A 24 -4.67 -2.96 5.54
N LYS A 25 -5.28 -4.13 5.53
CA LYS A 25 -6.53 -4.34 6.29
C LYS A 25 -6.14 -4.70 7.72
N ARG A 26 -6.35 -3.76 8.66
CA ARG A 26 -6.02 -3.91 10.09
C ARG A 26 -4.53 -4.18 10.38
N GLY A 27 -3.62 -3.66 9.56
CA GLY A 27 -2.18 -3.69 9.81
C GLY A 27 -1.46 -5.03 9.55
N ALA A 28 -2.17 -6.15 9.52
CA ALA A 28 -1.55 -7.48 9.49
C ALA A 28 -1.55 -8.17 8.12
N TYR A 29 -2.42 -7.74 7.20
CA TYR A 29 -2.63 -8.42 5.92
C TYR A 29 -2.45 -7.47 4.75
N TRP A 30 -1.70 -7.94 3.76
CA TRP A 30 -1.57 -7.38 2.44
C TRP A 30 -2.65 -7.96 1.53
N TRP A 31 -3.15 -7.18 0.57
CA TRP A 31 -4.08 -7.67 -0.46
C TRP A 31 -3.76 -7.04 -1.81
N SER A 32 -3.82 -7.85 -2.86
CA SER A 32 -3.89 -7.37 -4.24
C SER A 32 -4.97 -8.12 -5.03
N PRO A 33 -5.49 -7.54 -6.13
CA PRO A 33 -6.44 -8.22 -6.99
C PRO A 33 -5.88 -9.51 -7.62
N SER A 34 -4.58 -9.54 -7.91
CA SER A 34 -3.90 -10.64 -8.60
C SER A 34 -3.47 -11.78 -7.68
N GLU A 35 -3.14 -11.48 -6.42
CA GLU A 35 -2.50 -12.45 -5.51
C GLU A 35 -3.34 -12.71 -4.25
N GLY A 36 -4.50 -12.06 -4.10
CA GLY A 36 -5.38 -12.23 -2.95
C GLY A 36 -4.82 -11.61 -1.67
N ALA A 37 -5.37 -12.00 -0.50
CA ALA A 37 -4.93 -11.53 0.80
C ALA A 37 -3.97 -12.52 1.44
N TYR A 38 -2.82 -12.05 1.94
CA TYR A 38 -1.89 -12.88 2.71
C TYR A 38 -1.11 -12.06 3.75
N PRO A 39 -0.45 -12.72 4.74
CA PRO A 39 0.22 -12.03 5.84
C PRO A 39 1.26 -11.02 5.35
N LEU A 40 1.40 -9.91 6.08
CA LEU A 40 2.35 -8.85 5.73
C LEU A 40 3.79 -9.37 5.65
N SER A 41 4.23 -10.21 6.60
CA SER A 41 5.58 -10.77 6.59
C SER A 41 5.90 -11.45 5.26
N ALA A 42 5.02 -12.34 4.80
CA ALA A 42 5.14 -13.00 3.51
C ALA A 42 5.15 -12.00 2.33
N ALA A 43 4.45 -10.86 2.44
CA ALA A 43 4.45 -9.83 1.39
C ALA A 43 5.78 -9.11 1.31
N LEU A 44 6.35 -8.74 2.46
CA LEU A 44 7.67 -8.12 2.51
C LEU A 44 8.74 -9.07 1.96
N GLU A 45 8.68 -10.35 2.33
CA GLU A 45 9.62 -11.36 1.87
C GLU A 45 9.50 -11.58 0.36
N SER A 46 8.28 -11.72 -0.18
CA SER A 46 8.06 -11.86 -1.63
C SER A 46 8.54 -10.65 -2.42
N ILE A 47 8.26 -9.42 -1.94
CA ILE A 47 8.76 -8.18 -2.57
C ILE A 47 10.29 -8.18 -2.60
N LYS A 48 10.93 -8.49 -1.46
CA LYS A 48 12.39 -8.54 -1.37
C LYS A 48 12.99 -9.63 -2.25
N HIS A 49 12.37 -10.81 -2.30
CA HIS A 49 12.81 -11.92 -3.16
C HIS A 49 12.73 -11.56 -4.65
N GLN A 50 11.75 -10.74 -5.04
CA GLN A 50 11.63 -10.20 -6.41
C GLN A 50 12.55 -8.99 -6.66
N GLY A 51 13.43 -8.63 -5.71
CA GLY A 51 14.33 -7.47 -5.82
C GLY A 51 13.61 -6.12 -5.69
N GLY A 52 12.38 -6.12 -5.19
CA GLY A 52 11.60 -4.92 -4.94
C GLY A 52 11.87 -4.29 -3.57
N TRP A 53 11.41 -3.06 -3.42
CA TRP A 53 11.48 -2.28 -2.18
C TRP A 53 10.13 -1.60 -1.91
N ILE A 54 9.98 -1.03 -0.72
CA ILE A 54 8.76 -0.33 -0.34
C ILE A 54 9.03 1.15 -0.21
N GLU A 55 8.25 1.93 -0.94
CA GLU A 55 8.23 3.38 -0.83
C GLU A 55 6.97 3.83 -0.11
N THR A 56 7.08 4.95 0.59
CA THR A 56 5.93 5.66 1.16
C THR A 56 5.70 6.90 0.32
N ILE A 57 4.59 6.95 -0.42
CA ILE A 57 4.24 8.07 -1.28
C ILE A 57 3.04 8.84 -0.70
N PRO A 58 2.88 10.15 -1.00
CA PRO A 58 1.64 10.85 -0.69
C PRO A 58 0.47 10.15 -1.39
N ASN A 59 -0.66 10.00 -0.69
CA ASN A 59 -1.86 9.44 -1.29
C ASN A 59 -2.49 10.47 -2.23
N PRO A 60 -2.51 10.25 -3.56
CA PRO A 60 -3.10 11.21 -4.49
C PRO A 60 -4.61 11.40 -4.29
N ASN A 61 -5.28 10.41 -3.68
CA ASN A 61 -6.70 10.48 -3.35
C ASN A 61 -6.96 11.12 -1.98
N TYR A 62 -5.92 11.40 -1.18
CA TYR A 62 -6.11 12.07 0.09
C TYR A 62 -6.54 13.52 -0.14
N ARG A 63 -7.86 13.73 -0.06
CA ARG A 63 -8.43 15.06 0.11
C ARG A 63 -8.43 15.35 1.60
N ALA A 64 -7.61 16.30 2.04
CA ALA A 64 -7.85 16.92 3.34
C ALA A 64 -9.30 17.42 3.29
N ARG A 65 -10.19 16.85 4.13
CA ARG A 65 -11.53 17.43 4.29
C ARG A 65 -11.31 18.91 4.59
N GLY A 66 -11.74 19.76 3.66
CA GLY A 66 -11.47 21.17 3.71
C GLY A 66 -11.90 21.73 5.05
N LEU A 67 -11.06 22.58 5.61
CA LEU A 67 -11.43 23.60 6.59
C LEU A 67 -12.32 24.69 5.91
N PHE A 68 -13.29 24.27 5.11
CA PHE A 68 -14.21 25.16 4.42
C PHE A 68 -15.61 24.56 4.49
N GLY A 69 -16.42 25.14 5.38
CA GLY A 69 -17.82 24.84 5.62
C GLY A 69 -18.13 24.72 7.10
#